data_AF-A0A4W3ISI1-F1
#
_entry.id   AF-A0A4W3ISI1-F1
#
_cell.length_a   1.000
_cell.length_b   1.000
_cell.length_c   1.000
_cell.angle_alpha   90.00
_cell.angle_beta   90.00
_cell.angle_gamma   90.00
#
_symmetry.space_group_name_H-M   'P 1'
#
loop_
_entity.id
_entity.type
_entity.pdbx_description
1 polymer ?
#
loop_
_entity_poly.entity_id
_entity_poly.type
_entity_poly.pdbx_seq_one_letter_code
_entity_poly.pdbx_strand_id
1 'polypeptide(L)'
;MADSESVRIAPEMPAMFDGMKLAAVAAVLYIIVRCLNLKSPTASPQLTFQDTPLARFLLKSCPLLTKEYIPPLIWGKSGHIQTALYGKMGRVSSPHPYGLRKYLSMPDGATASFDLFEPLSEHSTGEDVTMVICPGIANHSEKQYIRTFVDCAQRRGYRCAVLNHLGALPDIELTSPRMFTYGCTWEFAAMVNYIKKSFPQTQLIVVGFSLGGNIVCKYLGENRVNQEAVLCCVSVCQGYSALRAQETFLQWDQCRRFYNFLMADNMKKIILSHRQILFGENGYKTCSSLADVDLSRLYTATSLMHIDDNIMRKFHGYSTLKEYYERESCMRYLHNIHVPLLLVNAMDDPLVHESLLTIPRSLAEKKENVMFVLTLHGGHLGFFEGAVLFPEPLTWMDKLIVEYTNAVCQWQKNKSHCAAAAEQSLMTTETGLYRG
;
A
#
# COMPACT_ATOMS: atom_id res chain seq x y z
N MET A 1 -50.79 82.70 4.75
CA MET A 1 -51.85 81.75 4.35
C MET A 1 -51.16 80.62 3.62
N ALA A 2 -50.96 79.51 4.35
CA ALA A 2 -51.33 78.14 3.96
C ALA A 2 -50.44 77.60 2.82
N ASP A 3 -49.57 76.62 3.03
CA ASP A 3 -49.97 75.27 3.42
C ASP A 3 -48.94 74.51 4.27
N SER A 4 -49.49 73.61 5.08
CA SER A 4 -48.81 72.63 5.92
C SER A 4 -48.27 71.46 5.10
N GLU A 5 -46.95 71.24 5.09
CA GLU A 5 -46.37 69.98 4.60
C GLU A 5 -46.29 68.95 5.73
N SER A 6 -47.16 67.96 5.65
CA SER A 6 -47.11 66.73 6.44
C SER A 6 -45.89 65.90 6.01
N VAL A 7 -44.88 65.80 6.88
CA VAL A 7 -43.77 64.86 6.72
C VAL A 7 -44.31 63.44 6.89
N ARG A 8 -44.50 62.71 5.78
CA ARG A 8 -44.77 61.27 5.79
C ARG A 8 -43.45 60.54 6.00
N ILE A 9 -43.26 59.96 7.19
CA ILE A 9 -42.23 58.96 7.45
C ILE A 9 -42.60 57.71 6.65
N ALA A 10 -41.87 57.44 5.57
CA ALA A 10 -41.94 56.14 4.90
C ALA A 10 -41.36 55.08 5.85
N PRO A 11 -42.01 53.93 6.05
CA PRO A 11 -41.40 52.85 6.79
C PRO A 11 -40.31 52.23 5.90
N GLU A 12 -39.06 52.28 6.34
CA GLU A 12 -38.01 51.43 5.79
C GLU A 12 -38.50 49.99 5.91
N MET A 13 -38.77 49.34 4.77
CA MET A 13 -39.04 47.91 4.77
C MET A 13 -37.79 47.20 5.30
N PRO A 14 -37.93 46.23 6.23
CA PRO A 14 -36.81 45.47 6.72
C PRO A 14 -36.13 44.76 5.56
N ALA A 15 -34.78 44.82 5.54
CA ALA A 15 -33.93 44.20 4.54
C ALA A 15 -34.52 42.86 4.07
N MET A 16 -35.01 42.85 2.83
CA MET A 16 -35.49 41.65 2.17
C MET A 16 -34.33 40.66 2.17
N PHE A 17 -34.39 39.65 3.05
CA PHE A 17 -33.42 38.58 3.11
C PHE A 17 -33.32 37.96 1.71
N ASP A 18 -32.18 38.15 1.08
CA ASP A 18 -31.91 37.78 -0.30
C ASP A 18 -31.94 36.25 -0.45
N GLY A 19 -33.11 35.71 -0.81
CA GLY A 19 -33.35 34.28 -0.94
C GLY A 19 -32.37 33.59 -1.91
N MET A 20 -31.81 34.32 -2.88
CA MET A 20 -30.79 33.78 -3.78
C MET A 20 -29.45 33.58 -3.06
N LYS A 21 -29.03 34.51 -2.19
CA LYS A 21 -27.83 34.32 -1.36
C LYS A 21 -27.99 33.15 -0.41
N LEU A 22 -29.17 32.99 0.21
CA LEU A 22 -29.44 31.86 1.08
C LEU A 22 -29.41 30.53 0.31
N ALA A 23 -30.02 30.48 -0.88
CA ALA A 23 -29.99 29.31 -1.76
C ALA A 23 -28.56 28.97 -2.22
N ALA A 24 -27.75 29.97 -2.57
CA ALA A 24 -26.35 29.78 -2.96
C ALA A 24 -25.50 29.24 -1.78
N VAL A 25 -25.65 29.81 -0.59
CA VAL A 25 -24.98 29.31 0.63
C VAL A 25 -25.42 27.88 0.94
N ALA A 26 -26.72 27.58 0.87
CA ALA A 26 -27.23 26.23 1.09
C ALA A 26 -26.68 25.22 0.06
N ALA A 27 -26.57 25.62 -1.22
CA ALA A 27 -25.99 24.78 -2.26
C ALA A 27 -24.50 24.50 -2.00
N VAL A 28 -23.73 25.53 -1.62
CA VAL A 28 -22.31 25.37 -1.25
C VAL A 28 -22.16 24.46 -0.03
N LEU A 29 -22.94 24.66 1.03
CA LEU A 29 -22.94 23.81 2.22
C LEU A 29 -23.33 22.37 1.87
N TYR A 30 -24.32 22.17 1.00
CA TYR A 30 -24.70 20.84 0.52
C TYR A 30 -23.56 20.16 -0.23
N ILE A 31 -22.89 20.87 -1.14
CA ILE A 31 -21.72 20.35 -1.87
C ILE A 31 -20.61 19.99 -0.88
N ILE A 32 -20.31 20.85 0.10
CA ILE A 32 -19.31 20.57 1.15
C ILE A 32 -19.68 19.31 1.92
N VAL A 33 -20.92 19.19 2.43
CA VAL A 33 -21.39 18.01 3.17
C VAL A 33 -21.27 16.73 2.34
N ARG A 34 -21.55 16.80 1.02
CA ARG A 34 -21.39 15.68 0.09
C ARG A 34 -19.93 15.33 -0.15
N CYS A 35 -19.07 16.31 -0.41
CA CYS A 35 -17.64 16.10 -0.66
C CYS A 35 -16.88 15.58 0.56
N LEU A 36 -17.27 16.04 1.76
CA LEU A 36 -16.71 15.61 3.04
C LEU A 36 -17.31 14.28 3.54
N ASN A 37 -18.37 13.81 2.88
CA ASN A 37 -19.07 12.57 3.23
C ASN A 37 -19.52 12.49 4.70
N LEU A 38 -19.90 13.63 5.29
CA LEU A 38 -20.15 13.77 6.74
C LEU A 38 -21.27 12.85 7.26
N LYS A 39 -22.22 12.50 6.39
CA LYS A 39 -23.37 11.64 6.72
C LYS A 39 -23.03 10.14 6.74
N SER A 40 -21.88 9.74 6.20
CA SER A 40 -21.52 8.33 6.17
C SER A 40 -21.20 7.83 7.59
N PRO A 41 -21.67 6.63 7.99
CA PRO A 41 -21.36 6.09 9.30
C PRO A 41 -19.88 5.69 9.40
N THR A 42 -19.42 5.51 10.62
CA THR A 42 -18.23 4.72 10.92
C THR A 42 -18.65 3.27 11.18
N ALA A 43 -17.74 2.33 10.96
CA ALA A 43 -18.02 0.91 11.12
C ALA A 43 -16.74 0.13 11.42
N SER A 44 -16.88 -1.05 12.00
CA SER A 44 -15.81 -2.04 12.02
C SER A 44 -15.50 -2.51 10.59
N PRO A 45 -14.26 -2.94 10.31
CA PRO A 45 -13.93 -3.54 9.03
C PRO A 45 -14.83 -4.74 8.70
N GLN A 46 -15.22 -4.86 7.43
CA GLN A 46 -15.84 -6.07 6.93
C GLN A 46 -14.76 -7.12 6.68
N LEU A 47 -14.93 -8.31 7.25
CA LEU A 47 -13.97 -9.39 7.15
C LEU A 47 -14.51 -10.51 6.27
N THR A 48 -13.67 -11.07 5.42
CA THR A 48 -13.94 -12.29 4.66
C THR A 48 -12.77 -13.24 4.88
N PHE A 49 -13.04 -14.43 5.43
CA PHE A 49 -12.05 -15.45 5.77
C PHE A 49 -12.77 -16.78 6.04
N GLN A 50 -12.03 -17.89 6.01
CA GLN A 50 -12.55 -19.17 6.50
C GLN A 50 -12.31 -19.33 8.00
N ASP A 51 -13.28 -19.91 8.70
CA ASP A 51 -13.23 -20.08 10.15
C ASP A 51 -12.21 -21.16 10.56
N THR A 52 -10.99 -20.72 10.86
CA THR A 52 -9.85 -21.57 11.25
C THR A 52 -9.35 -21.22 12.66
N PRO A 53 -8.60 -22.12 13.33
CA PRO A 53 -7.97 -21.82 14.62
C PRO A 53 -7.10 -20.56 14.57
N LEU A 54 -6.33 -20.38 13.49
CA LEU A 54 -5.53 -19.18 13.27
C LEU A 54 -6.42 -17.93 13.15
N ALA A 55 -7.47 -17.97 12.33
CA ALA A 55 -8.36 -16.82 12.15
C ALA A 55 -9.01 -16.39 13.48
N ARG A 56 -9.54 -17.35 14.26
CA ARG A 56 -10.11 -17.07 15.59
C ARG A 56 -9.08 -16.46 16.55
N PHE A 57 -7.85 -16.97 16.53
CA PHE A 57 -6.76 -16.40 17.33
C PHE A 57 -6.46 -14.95 16.90
N LEU A 58 -6.35 -14.69 15.60
CA LEU A 58 -6.05 -13.36 15.07
C LEU A 58 -7.15 -12.34 15.42
N LEU A 59 -8.43 -12.72 15.34
CA LEU A 59 -9.54 -11.85 15.73
C LEU A 59 -9.51 -11.49 17.23
N LYS A 60 -9.07 -12.42 18.08
CA LYS A 60 -8.92 -12.18 19.52
C LYS A 60 -7.70 -11.33 19.83
N SER A 61 -6.60 -11.56 19.13
CA SER A 61 -5.28 -10.96 19.43
C SER A 61 -5.01 -9.65 18.70
N CYS A 62 -5.78 -9.31 17.66
CA CYS A 62 -5.71 -8.05 16.92
C CYS A 62 -7.08 -7.34 16.93
N PRO A 63 -7.37 -6.55 17.98
CA PRO A 63 -8.67 -5.89 18.15
C PRO A 63 -9.04 -4.94 17.01
N LEU A 64 -8.06 -4.37 16.31
CA LEU A 64 -8.32 -3.47 15.17
C LEU A 64 -9.08 -4.15 14.02
N LEU A 65 -9.06 -5.49 13.92
CA LEU A 65 -9.87 -6.22 12.94
C LEU A 65 -11.37 -6.14 13.22
N THR A 66 -11.77 -5.96 14.48
CA THR A 66 -13.17 -6.01 14.92
C THR A 66 -13.67 -4.69 15.50
N LYS A 67 -12.75 -3.82 15.95
CA LYS A 67 -13.07 -2.49 16.46
C LYS A 67 -13.47 -1.55 15.32
N GLU A 68 -14.38 -0.64 15.63
CA GLU A 68 -14.75 0.45 14.74
C GLU A 68 -13.53 1.33 14.38
N TYR A 69 -13.36 1.56 13.09
CA TYR A 69 -12.38 2.53 12.58
C TYR A 69 -13.00 3.94 12.57
N ILE A 70 -12.35 4.88 13.25
CA ILE A 70 -12.84 6.24 13.46
C ILE A 70 -11.88 7.24 12.78
N PRO A 71 -12.17 7.66 11.54
CA PRO A 71 -11.40 8.71 10.89
C PRO A 71 -11.79 10.12 11.40
N PRO A 72 -10.94 11.14 11.17
CA PRO A 72 -11.25 12.53 11.52
C PRO A 72 -12.63 12.97 11.03
N LEU A 73 -13.48 13.42 11.96
CA LEU A 73 -14.92 13.59 11.72
C LEU A 73 -15.27 14.51 10.54
N ILE A 74 -14.48 15.57 10.32
CA ILE A 74 -14.82 16.61 9.34
C ILE A 74 -14.46 16.21 7.91
N TRP A 75 -13.40 15.43 7.69
CA TRP A 75 -12.87 15.19 6.35
C TRP A 75 -12.41 13.75 6.11
N GLY A 76 -12.18 12.99 7.18
CA GLY A 76 -11.63 11.64 7.14
C GLY A 76 -12.60 10.60 6.56
N LYS A 77 -13.88 10.93 6.37
CA LYS A 77 -14.84 10.06 5.66
C LYS A 77 -14.83 10.23 4.15
N SER A 78 -13.98 11.12 3.63
CA SER A 78 -13.80 11.34 2.20
C SER A 78 -12.51 10.68 1.72
N GLY A 79 -12.63 9.56 1.01
CA GLY A 79 -11.49 8.83 0.45
C GLY A 79 -10.63 9.67 -0.48
N HIS A 80 -11.23 10.62 -1.21
CA HIS A 80 -10.50 11.60 -2.01
C HIS A 80 -9.60 12.50 -1.17
N ILE A 81 -10.11 13.04 -0.07
CA ILE A 81 -9.35 13.93 0.81
C ILE A 81 -8.26 13.14 1.51
N GLN A 82 -8.57 11.97 2.04
CA GLN A 82 -7.56 11.08 2.63
C GLN A 82 -6.43 10.77 1.63
N THR A 83 -6.77 10.41 0.39
CA THR A 83 -5.78 10.13 -0.67
C THR A 83 -4.95 11.36 -1.04
N ALA A 84 -5.57 12.53 -1.15
CA ALA A 84 -4.87 13.76 -1.51
C ALA A 84 -3.95 14.26 -0.38
N LEU A 85 -4.42 14.21 0.87
CA LEU A 85 -3.63 14.56 2.05
C LEU A 85 -2.46 13.59 2.21
N TYR A 86 -2.69 12.29 2.00
CA TYR A 86 -1.62 11.31 1.94
C TYR A 86 -0.61 11.64 0.83
N GLY A 87 -1.06 11.92 -0.39
CA GLY A 87 -0.17 12.21 -1.52
C GLY A 87 0.65 13.49 -1.35
N LYS A 88 0.10 14.51 -0.67
CA LYS A 88 0.75 15.83 -0.50
C LYS A 88 1.56 15.95 0.78
N MET A 89 1.02 15.46 1.89
CA MET A 89 1.56 15.63 3.23
C MET A 89 2.14 14.35 3.80
N GLY A 90 2.04 13.22 3.10
CA GLY A 90 2.47 11.91 3.58
C GLY A 90 1.81 11.56 4.90
N ARG A 91 2.53 11.83 6.00
CA ARG A 91 2.07 11.69 7.38
C ARG A 91 2.45 12.92 8.19
N VAL A 92 1.57 13.29 9.14
CA VAL A 92 1.84 14.39 10.06
C VAL A 92 2.95 13.98 11.03
N SER A 93 3.91 14.87 11.28
CA SER A 93 5.02 14.65 12.23
C SER A 93 5.87 13.40 11.94
N SER A 94 6.22 13.17 10.68
CA SER A 94 6.95 11.97 10.25
C SER A 94 8.37 11.88 10.87
N PRO A 95 8.71 10.77 11.54
CA PRO A 95 10.04 10.54 12.14
C PRO A 95 11.11 10.31 11.06
N HIS A 96 12.39 10.48 11.40
CA HIS A 96 13.54 10.22 10.51
C HIS A 96 14.32 9.00 11.02
N PRO A 97 13.82 7.77 10.82
CA PRO A 97 14.57 6.57 11.24
C PRO A 97 15.90 6.51 10.49
N TYR A 98 16.96 6.14 11.21
CA TYR A 98 18.29 5.98 10.63
C TYR A 98 18.40 4.59 9.99
N GLY A 99 18.53 4.55 8.66
CA GLY A 99 18.69 3.34 7.88
C GLY A 99 20.02 3.31 7.15
N LEU A 100 20.63 2.13 7.07
CA LEU A 100 21.82 1.89 6.26
C LEU A 100 21.43 1.45 4.85
N ARG A 101 21.73 2.28 3.86
CA ARG A 101 21.52 1.95 2.45
C ARG A 101 22.43 0.82 2.00
N LYS A 102 21.86 -0.19 1.37
CA LYS A 102 22.53 -1.32 0.75
C LYS A 102 22.33 -1.26 -0.75
N TYR A 103 23.36 -1.68 -1.48
CA TYR A 103 23.37 -1.75 -2.94
C TYR A 103 23.61 -3.19 -3.37
N LEU A 104 22.84 -3.65 -4.35
CA LEU A 104 22.89 -5.00 -4.88
C LEU A 104 23.12 -4.93 -6.38
N SER A 105 24.22 -5.50 -6.84
CA SER A 105 24.49 -5.67 -8.27
C SER A 105 23.61 -6.77 -8.84
N MET A 106 22.87 -6.45 -9.90
CA MET A 106 21.95 -7.36 -10.58
C MET A 106 22.59 -7.94 -11.85
N PRO A 107 22.17 -9.13 -12.33
CA PRO A 107 22.75 -9.78 -13.50
C PRO A 107 22.66 -8.99 -14.81
N ASP A 108 21.67 -8.09 -14.92
CA ASP A 108 21.43 -7.21 -16.05
C ASP A 108 22.19 -5.87 -15.97
N GLY A 109 23.11 -5.75 -14.99
CA GLY A 109 23.88 -4.53 -14.74
C GLY A 109 23.15 -3.49 -13.88
N ALA A 110 21.90 -3.72 -13.50
CA ALA A 110 21.19 -2.80 -12.61
C ALA A 110 21.80 -2.80 -11.21
N THR A 111 21.67 -1.70 -10.49
CA THR A 111 22.04 -1.58 -9.07
C THR A 111 20.77 -1.35 -8.28
N ALA A 112 20.20 -2.43 -7.75
CA ALA A 112 19.07 -2.34 -6.83
C ALA A 112 19.56 -1.76 -5.49
N SER A 113 18.69 -1.04 -4.79
CA SER A 113 18.99 -0.55 -3.46
C SER A 113 17.83 -0.74 -2.51
N PHE A 114 18.16 -0.85 -1.23
CA PHE A 114 17.19 -0.89 -0.14
C PHE A 114 17.84 -0.32 1.11
N ASP A 115 17.03 0.16 2.06
CA ASP A 115 17.54 0.66 3.33
C ASP A 115 17.21 -0.32 4.45
N LEU A 116 18.22 -0.62 5.28
CA LEU A 116 18.12 -1.52 6.42
C LEU A 116 18.08 -0.74 7.72
N PHE A 117 17.08 -1.00 8.55
CA PHE A 117 16.82 -0.33 9.82
C PHE A 117 16.83 -1.36 10.95
N GLU A 118 17.67 -1.15 11.96
CA GLU A 118 17.78 -2.05 13.12
C GLU A 118 16.64 -1.84 14.13
N PRO A 119 16.23 -2.87 14.88
CA PRO A 119 15.20 -2.71 15.92
C PRO A 119 15.65 -1.71 17.00
N LEU A 120 14.69 -0.97 17.57
CA LEU A 120 14.93 0.01 18.65
C LEU A 120 14.55 -0.55 20.04
N SER A 121 14.00 -1.76 20.07
CA SER A 121 13.60 -2.48 21.29
C SER A 121 13.68 -3.99 21.03
N GLU A 122 13.59 -4.81 22.08
CA GLU A 122 13.46 -6.26 21.90
C GLU A 122 12.07 -6.62 21.37
N HIS A 123 12.01 -7.57 20.45
CA HIS A 123 10.72 -8.06 19.95
C HIS A 123 9.96 -8.81 21.05
N SER A 124 8.63 -8.68 21.09
CA SER A 124 7.80 -9.26 22.16
C SER A 124 7.90 -10.80 22.30
N THR A 125 8.32 -11.49 21.23
CA THR A 125 8.57 -12.93 21.25
C THR A 125 10.00 -13.31 21.65
N GLY A 126 10.94 -12.37 21.75
CA GLY A 126 12.38 -12.63 21.90
C GLY A 126 13.07 -13.18 20.65
N GLU A 127 12.34 -13.31 19.54
CA GLU A 127 12.85 -13.83 18.26
C GLU A 127 13.40 -12.70 17.38
N ASP A 128 14.32 -13.04 16.48
CA ASP A 128 14.77 -12.13 15.42
C ASP A 128 13.78 -12.12 14.25
N VAL A 129 13.08 -10.99 14.06
CA VAL A 129 12.05 -10.86 13.02
C VAL A 129 12.32 -9.65 12.13
N THR A 130 12.42 -9.88 10.81
CA THR A 130 12.62 -8.83 9.81
C THR A 130 11.36 -8.61 8.98
N MET A 131 10.88 -7.36 8.95
CA MET A 131 9.89 -6.89 7.98
C MET A 131 10.57 -6.51 6.66
N VAL A 132 10.29 -7.26 5.60
CA VAL A 132 10.71 -6.93 4.23
C VAL A 132 9.57 -6.17 3.53
N ILE A 133 9.82 -4.90 3.22
CA ILE A 133 8.79 -3.92 2.88
C ILE A 133 8.96 -3.45 1.43
N CYS A 134 7.87 -3.53 0.66
CA CYS A 134 7.79 -3.04 -0.70
C CYS A 134 6.88 -1.80 -0.78
N PRO A 135 7.44 -0.59 -1.07
CA PRO A 135 6.65 0.63 -1.22
C PRO A 135 5.72 0.62 -2.45
N GLY A 136 4.83 1.62 -2.50
CA GLY A 136 3.97 1.87 -3.65
C GLY A 136 4.71 2.38 -4.89
N ILE A 137 3.97 2.70 -5.95
CA ILE A 137 4.52 3.13 -7.24
C ILE A 137 5.51 4.28 -7.07
N ALA A 138 6.70 4.14 -7.67
CA ALA A 138 7.74 5.17 -7.64
C ALA A 138 8.14 5.67 -6.24
N ASN A 139 7.93 4.85 -5.21
CA ASN A 139 8.32 5.18 -3.84
C ASN A 139 9.59 4.44 -3.41
N HIS A 140 10.11 4.88 -2.27
CA HIS A 140 11.38 4.45 -1.69
C HIS A 140 11.30 4.63 -0.16
N SER A 141 12.33 4.19 0.54
CA SER A 141 12.46 4.22 2.01
C SER A 141 12.24 5.61 2.64
N GLU A 142 12.63 6.68 1.95
CA GLU A 142 12.62 8.05 2.50
C GLU A 142 11.24 8.72 2.45
N LYS A 143 10.22 8.06 1.87
CA LYS A 143 8.86 8.58 1.88
C LYS A 143 8.30 8.58 3.30
N GLN A 144 7.60 9.65 3.67
CA GLN A 144 7.13 9.88 5.04
C GLN A 144 6.24 8.75 5.59
N TYR A 145 5.38 8.15 4.78
CA TYR A 145 4.54 7.05 5.24
C TYR A 145 5.34 5.79 5.55
N ILE A 146 6.37 5.49 4.75
CA ILE A 146 7.31 4.40 5.02
C ILE A 146 8.08 4.68 6.30
N ARG A 147 8.64 5.89 6.44
CA ARG A 147 9.40 6.28 7.64
C ARG A 147 8.57 6.16 8.92
N THR A 148 7.31 6.57 8.86
CA THR A 148 6.37 6.47 9.99
C THR A 148 6.08 5.02 10.34
N PHE A 149 5.83 4.17 9.35
CA PHE A 149 5.61 2.74 9.55
C PHE A 149 6.86 2.02 10.08
N VAL A 150 8.04 2.30 9.50
CA VAL A 150 9.33 1.74 9.92
C VAL A 150 9.65 2.11 11.37
N ASP A 151 9.50 3.38 11.74
CA ASP A 151 9.71 3.83 13.12
C ASP A 151 8.74 3.14 14.10
N CYS A 152 7.48 2.94 13.70
CA CYS A 152 6.52 2.16 14.48
C CYS A 152 6.97 0.71 14.67
N ALA A 153 7.40 0.05 13.60
CA ALA A 153 7.84 -1.34 13.60
C ALA A 153 9.15 -1.53 14.39
N GLN A 154 10.13 -0.65 14.23
CA GLN A 154 11.39 -0.67 14.96
C GLN A 154 11.17 -0.60 16.47
N ARG A 155 10.23 0.25 16.94
CA ARG A 155 9.87 0.35 18.37
C ARG A 155 9.13 -0.88 18.91
N ARG A 156 8.70 -1.80 18.05
CA ARG A 156 8.15 -3.11 18.42
C ARG A 156 9.17 -4.25 18.26
N GLY A 157 10.42 -3.90 18.00
CA GLY A 157 11.53 -4.84 17.89
C GLY A 157 11.66 -5.54 16.53
N TYR A 158 11.05 -5.00 15.48
CA TYR A 158 11.27 -5.48 14.13
C TYR A 158 12.50 -4.84 13.50
N ARG A 159 13.36 -5.66 12.86
CA ARG A 159 14.27 -5.14 11.83
C ARG A 159 13.44 -4.82 10.59
N CYS A 160 13.74 -3.72 9.89
CA CYS A 160 13.01 -3.36 8.67
C CYS A 160 13.99 -3.28 7.49
N ALA A 161 13.65 -3.92 6.38
CA ALA A 161 14.34 -3.78 5.10
C ALA A 161 13.36 -3.22 4.09
N VAL A 162 13.61 -2.00 3.59
CA VAL A 162 12.68 -1.32 2.69
C VAL A 162 13.29 -1.16 1.30
N LEU A 163 12.62 -1.75 0.31
CA LEU A 163 13.03 -1.66 -1.09
C LEU A 163 12.95 -0.21 -1.59
N ASN A 164 13.96 0.22 -2.35
CA ASN A 164 13.90 1.43 -3.16
C ASN A 164 13.67 1.03 -4.61
N HIS A 165 12.52 1.44 -5.19
CA HIS A 165 12.23 1.14 -6.59
C HIS A 165 13.29 1.73 -7.51
N LEU A 166 13.73 0.97 -8.51
CA LEU A 166 14.79 1.37 -9.44
C LEU A 166 14.43 2.68 -10.17
N GLY A 167 15.26 3.71 -9.96
CA GLY A 167 15.07 5.04 -10.53
C GLY A 167 14.13 5.95 -9.73
N ALA A 168 13.56 5.49 -8.60
CA ALA A 168 12.65 6.30 -7.78
C ALA A 168 13.36 7.23 -6.78
N LEU A 169 14.60 6.93 -6.39
CA LEU A 169 15.40 7.80 -5.52
C LEU A 169 15.92 9.00 -6.34
N PRO A 170 15.71 10.25 -5.88
CA PRO A 170 16.10 11.44 -6.65
C PRO A 170 17.61 11.53 -6.94
N ASP A 171 18.45 11.14 -5.98
CA ASP A 171 19.90 11.33 -6.03
C ASP A 171 20.65 10.06 -6.48
N ILE A 172 19.94 9.06 -7.02
CA ILE A 172 20.53 7.80 -7.48
C ILE A 172 20.18 7.58 -8.95
N GLU A 173 21.21 7.64 -9.78
CA GLU A 173 21.11 7.34 -11.21
C GLU A 173 20.93 5.84 -11.45
N LEU A 174 20.22 5.52 -12.55
CA LEU A 174 20.15 4.15 -13.03
C LEU A 174 21.51 3.68 -13.56
N THR A 175 21.83 2.42 -13.32
CA THR A 175 23.05 1.78 -13.86
C THR A 175 22.75 0.82 -15.01
N SER A 176 21.47 0.60 -15.32
CA SER A 176 21.00 -0.18 -16.46
C SER A 176 19.82 0.52 -17.16
N PRO A 177 19.54 0.19 -18.43
CA PRO A 177 18.51 0.85 -19.21
C PRO A 177 17.09 0.30 -18.89
N ARG A 178 16.74 0.19 -17.62
CA ARG A 178 15.37 -0.13 -17.18
C ARG A 178 15.03 0.50 -15.84
N MET A 179 13.74 0.60 -15.58
CA MET A 179 13.19 1.00 -14.28
C MET A 179 12.40 -0.15 -13.65
N PHE A 180 11.90 0.08 -12.44
CA PHE A 180 10.88 -0.79 -11.85
C PHE A 180 9.65 -0.86 -12.77
N THR A 181 8.94 -1.99 -12.75
CA THR A 181 7.64 -2.18 -13.44
C THR A 181 6.55 -2.54 -12.43
N TYR A 182 5.30 -2.70 -12.90
CA TYR A 182 4.15 -2.96 -12.04
C TYR A 182 4.28 -4.23 -11.17
N GLY A 183 5.02 -5.25 -11.64
CA GLY A 183 5.12 -6.55 -10.97
C GLY A 183 6.50 -7.20 -11.06
N CYS A 184 7.55 -6.45 -11.40
CA CYS A 184 8.90 -7.02 -11.38
C CYS A 184 9.25 -7.43 -9.94
N THR A 185 9.60 -8.70 -9.76
CA THR A 185 9.92 -9.27 -8.45
C THR A 185 11.43 -9.35 -8.22
N TRP A 186 12.26 -8.98 -9.19
CA TRP A 186 13.70 -9.22 -9.17
C TRP A 186 14.40 -8.45 -8.06
N GLU A 187 14.12 -7.15 -7.92
CA GLU A 187 14.76 -6.31 -6.89
C GLU A 187 14.29 -6.72 -5.49
N PHE A 188 13.00 -7.01 -5.34
CA PHE A 188 12.46 -7.49 -4.08
C PHE A 188 13.05 -8.83 -3.68
N ALA A 189 13.16 -9.78 -4.62
CA ALA A 189 13.80 -11.07 -4.39
C ALA A 189 15.27 -10.93 -4.00
N ALA A 190 16.02 -10.04 -4.65
CA ALA A 190 17.42 -9.76 -4.32
C ALA A 190 17.56 -9.21 -2.89
N MET A 191 16.69 -8.28 -2.49
CA MET A 191 16.64 -7.76 -1.12
C MET A 191 16.33 -8.88 -0.11
N VAL A 192 15.28 -9.68 -0.34
CA VAL A 192 14.90 -10.78 0.57
C VAL A 192 16.04 -11.80 0.70
N ASN A 193 16.70 -12.15 -0.40
CA ASN A 193 17.84 -13.08 -0.40
C ASN A 193 19.03 -12.51 0.38
N TYR A 194 19.31 -11.21 0.25
CA TYR A 194 20.33 -10.56 1.06
C TYR A 194 20.00 -10.69 2.55
N ILE A 195 18.76 -10.39 2.95
CA ILE A 195 18.33 -10.49 4.35
C ILE A 195 18.46 -11.92 4.88
N LYS A 196 17.97 -12.93 4.15
CA LYS A 196 18.10 -14.34 4.53
C LYS A 196 19.57 -14.76 4.71
N LYS A 197 20.47 -14.25 3.85
CA LYS A 197 21.91 -14.56 3.92
C LYS A 197 22.61 -13.84 5.08
N SER A 198 22.26 -12.58 5.32
CA SER A 198 22.86 -11.77 6.38
C SER A 198 22.35 -12.12 7.76
N PHE A 199 21.10 -12.60 7.87
CA PHE A 199 20.45 -12.96 9.12
C PHE A 199 19.78 -14.34 9.00
N PRO A 200 20.54 -15.45 9.01
CA PRO A 200 20.02 -16.79 8.70
C PRO A 200 18.93 -17.30 9.65
N GLN A 201 18.86 -16.77 10.87
CA GLN A 201 17.84 -17.13 11.86
C GLN A 201 16.62 -16.20 11.83
N THR A 202 16.63 -15.16 11.01
CA THR A 202 15.52 -14.19 10.99
C THR A 202 14.27 -14.82 10.39
N GLN A 203 13.15 -14.63 11.07
CA GLN A 203 11.83 -14.89 10.52
C GLN A 203 11.36 -13.67 9.73
N LEU A 204 10.66 -13.88 8.63
CA LEU A 204 10.27 -12.81 7.71
C LEU A 204 8.79 -12.47 7.83
N ILE A 205 8.50 -11.18 7.85
CA ILE A 205 7.17 -10.63 7.58
C ILE A 205 7.26 -9.86 6.28
N VAL A 206 6.36 -10.15 5.35
CA VAL A 206 6.33 -9.50 4.05
C VAL A 206 5.25 -8.42 4.04
N VAL A 207 5.59 -7.18 3.70
CA VAL A 207 4.64 -6.06 3.68
C VAL A 207 4.69 -5.35 2.34
N GLY A 208 3.54 -5.13 1.72
CA GLY A 208 3.43 -4.42 0.44
C GLY A 208 2.34 -3.36 0.46
N PHE A 209 2.65 -2.17 -0.05
CA PHE A 209 1.71 -1.06 -0.15
C PHE A 209 1.38 -0.76 -1.62
N SER A 210 0.10 -0.73 -1.99
CA SER A 210 -0.37 -0.43 -3.35
C SER A 210 0.31 -1.32 -4.41
N LEU A 211 1.08 -0.74 -5.34
CA LEU A 211 1.93 -1.49 -6.30
C LEU A 211 2.86 -2.49 -5.60
N GLY A 212 3.44 -2.12 -4.45
CA GLY A 212 4.28 -3.02 -3.67
C GLY A 212 3.53 -4.24 -3.16
N GLY A 213 2.22 -4.12 -2.89
CA GLY A 213 1.35 -5.26 -2.62
C GLY A 213 1.37 -6.28 -3.78
N ASN A 214 1.17 -5.78 -5.01
CA ASN A 214 1.19 -6.63 -6.20
C ASN A 214 2.53 -7.37 -6.33
N ILE A 215 3.65 -6.66 -6.16
CA ILE A 215 4.99 -7.25 -6.22
C ILE A 215 5.17 -8.35 -5.16
N VAL A 216 4.86 -8.08 -3.88
CA VAL A 216 5.10 -9.06 -2.83
C VAL A 216 4.21 -10.29 -2.95
N CYS A 217 2.93 -10.11 -3.32
CA CYS A 217 2.03 -11.22 -3.57
C CYS A 217 2.48 -12.06 -4.78
N LYS A 218 2.95 -11.41 -5.86
CA LYS A 218 3.51 -12.10 -7.02
C LYS A 218 4.76 -12.87 -6.65
N TYR A 219 5.71 -12.24 -5.95
CA TYR A 219 6.95 -12.87 -5.47
C TYR A 219 6.67 -14.14 -4.67
N LEU A 220 5.77 -14.09 -3.68
CA LEU A 220 5.44 -15.28 -2.88
C LEU A 220 4.74 -16.37 -3.70
N GLY A 221 3.89 -16.00 -4.66
CA GLY A 221 3.13 -16.95 -5.48
C GLY A 221 3.89 -17.51 -6.69
N GLU A 222 5.04 -16.94 -7.07
CA GLU A 222 5.89 -17.40 -8.17
C GLU A 222 6.63 -18.70 -7.83
N ASN A 223 7.11 -18.85 -6.59
CA ASN A 223 7.85 -20.03 -6.16
C ASN A 223 7.65 -20.31 -4.67
N ARG A 224 7.48 -21.57 -4.29
CA ARG A 224 7.33 -22.00 -2.89
C ARG A 224 8.56 -21.67 -2.03
N VAL A 225 9.75 -21.70 -2.61
CA VAL A 225 11.02 -21.35 -1.92
C VAL A 225 11.00 -19.89 -1.42
N ASN A 226 10.30 -19.00 -2.12
CA ASN A 226 10.16 -17.60 -1.71
C ASN A 226 9.40 -17.43 -0.38
N GLN A 227 8.65 -18.47 0.03
CA GLN A 227 7.85 -18.47 1.27
C GLN A 227 8.61 -19.07 2.46
N GLU A 228 9.84 -19.58 2.26
CA GLU A 228 10.66 -20.11 3.36
C GLU A 228 10.97 -19.02 4.38
N ALA A 229 10.85 -19.35 5.67
CA ALA A 229 10.97 -18.46 6.82
C ALA A 229 9.95 -17.31 6.87
N VAL A 230 8.98 -17.24 5.96
CA VAL A 230 7.93 -16.20 5.97
C VAL A 230 6.80 -16.60 6.92
N LEU A 231 6.53 -15.76 7.92
CA LEU A 231 5.46 -15.97 8.89
C LEU A 231 4.10 -15.50 8.38
N CYS A 232 4.07 -14.38 7.67
CA CYS A 232 2.89 -13.87 7.02
C CYS A 232 3.24 -12.81 5.97
N CYS A 233 2.23 -12.49 5.14
CA CYS A 233 2.25 -11.39 4.21
C CYS A 233 1.07 -10.44 4.49
N VAL A 234 1.32 -9.14 4.47
CA VAL A 234 0.29 -8.10 4.56
C VAL A 234 0.36 -7.20 3.34
N SER A 235 -0.74 -7.11 2.59
CA SER A 235 -0.86 -6.25 1.42
C SER A 235 -1.98 -5.23 1.61
N VAL A 236 -1.70 -3.96 1.34
CA VAL A 236 -2.65 -2.86 1.57
C VAL A 236 -2.90 -2.03 0.32
N CYS A 237 -4.17 -1.69 0.05
CA CYS A 237 -4.64 -0.89 -1.08
C CYS A 237 -4.17 -1.41 -2.45
N GLN A 238 -4.09 -2.73 -2.59
CA GLN A 238 -3.62 -3.36 -3.83
C GLN A 238 -4.73 -3.43 -4.91
N GLY A 239 -4.33 -3.31 -6.18
CA GLY A 239 -5.22 -3.46 -7.35
C GLY A 239 -5.36 -4.88 -7.94
N TYR A 240 -4.50 -5.83 -7.55
CA TYR A 240 -4.47 -7.27 -7.92
C TYR A 240 -4.29 -7.63 -9.41
N SER A 241 -4.93 -6.89 -10.32
CA SER A 241 -4.89 -7.11 -11.76
C SER A 241 -4.82 -5.78 -12.51
N ALA A 242 -3.63 -5.45 -13.05
CA ALA A 242 -3.45 -4.28 -13.91
C ALA A 242 -4.30 -4.39 -15.19
N LEU A 243 -4.48 -5.60 -15.72
CA LEU A 243 -5.31 -5.87 -16.91
C LEU A 243 -6.77 -5.45 -16.69
N ARG A 244 -7.33 -5.71 -15.51
CA ARG A 244 -8.69 -5.28 -15.15
C ARG A 244 -8.72 -3.81 -14.72
N ALA A 245 -7.66 -3.33 -14.05
CA ALA A 245 -7.59 -1.96 -13.57
C ALA A 245 -7.47 -0.92 -14.70
N GLN A 246 -6.82 -1.24 -15.83
CA GLN A 246 -6.71 -0.29 -16.94
C GLN A 246 -8.08 0.16 -17.50
N GLU A 247 -9.09 -0.71 -17.46
CA GLU A 247 -10.45 -0.38 -17.92
C GLU A 247 -11.12 0.62 -16.98
N THR A 248 -10.88 0.50 -15.67
CA THR A 248 -11.48 1.35 -14.64
C THR A 248 -10.73 2.69 -14.49
N PHE A 249 -9.43 2.74 -14.74
CA PHE A 249 -8.62 3.96 -14.68
C PHE A 249 -8.98 5.02 -15.74
N LEU A 250 -9.79 4.66 -16.74
CA LEU A 250 -10.27 5.58 -17.77
C LEU A 250 -11.64 6.20 -17.43
N GLN A 251 -12.29 5.73 -16.35
CA GLN A 251 -13.62 6.19 -15.93
C GLN A 251 -13.55 7.50 -15.10
N TRP A 252 -14.62 8.30 -15.17
CA TRP A 252 -14.74 9.61 -14.50
C TRP A 252 -15.56 9.61 -13.20
N ASP A 253 -16.31 8.54 -12.96
CA ASP A 253 -17.25 8.33 -11.85
C ASP A 253 -16.66 8.55 -10.44
N GLN A 254 -15.35 8.39 -10.25
CA GLN A 254 -14.63 8.68 -8.99
C GLN A 254 -13.32 9.44 -9.24
N CYS A 255 -13.30 10.39 -10.20
CA CYS A 255 -12.08 11.13 -10.56
C CYS A 255 -10.87 10.23 -10.91
N ARG A 256 -11.07 8.94 -11.20
CA ARG A 256 -10.00 7.95 -11.44
C ARG A 256 -9.09 8.37 -12.57
N ARG A 257 -9.68 8.90 -13.66
CA ARG A 257 -8.92 9.45 -14.78
C ARG A 257 -8.03 10.64 -14.39
N PHE A 258 -8.46 11.47 -13.44
CA PHE A 258 -7.65 12.57 -12.92
C PHE A 258 -6.46 12.05 -12.11
N TYR A 259 -6.67 11.09 -11.22
CA TYR A 259 -5.55 10.45 -10.52
C TYR A 259 -4.58 9.73 -11.47
N ASN A 260 -5.11 9.00 -12.46
CA ASN A 260 -4.31 8.36 -13.49
C ASN A 260 -3.44 9.37 -14.25
N PHE A 261 -3.99 10.55 -14.58
CA PHE A 261 -3.22 11.63 -15.17
C PHE A 261 -2.09 12.12 -14.24
N LEU A 262 -2.38 12.35 -12.96
CA LEU A 262 -1.34 12.78 -11.99
C LEU A 262 -0.24 11.72 -11.80
N MET A 263 -0.61 10.44 -11.72
CA MET A 263 0.34 9.34 -11.63
C MET A 263 1.19 9.24 -12.90
N ALA A 264 0.58 9.39 -14.09
CA ALA A 264 1.29 9.41 -15.36
C ALA A 264 2.27 10.58 -15.45
N ASP A 265 1.88 11.78 -15.00
CA ASP A 265 2.76 12.94 -14.97
C ASP A 265 3.97 12.73 -14.04
N ASN A 266 3.75 12.17 -12.86
CA ASN A 266 4.83 11.80 -11.94
C ASN A 266 5.75 10.74 -12.54
N MET A 267 5.20 9.67 -13.13
CA MET A 267 6.00 8.64 -13.80
C MET A 267 6.82 9.20 -14.96
N LYS A 268 6.21 10.08 -15.77
CA LYS A 268 6.90 10.77 -16.87
C LYS A 268 8.09 11.59 -16.36
N LYS A 269 7.92 12.35 -15.28
CA LYS A 269 9.01 13.13 -14.67
C LYS A 269 10.19 12.24 -14.26
N ILE A 270 9.92 11.09 -13.65
CA ILE A 270 10.96 10.16 -13.22
C ILE A 270 11.65 9.50 -14.43
N ILE A 271 10.90 9.08 -15.45
CA ILE A 271 11.51 8.54 -16.67
C ILE A 271 12.42 9.58 -17.33
N LEU A 272 11.97 10.83 -17.42
CA LEU A 272 12.72 11.92 -18.03
C LEU A 272 13.95 12.35 -17.23
N SER A 273 13.97 12.17 -15.90
CA SER A 273 15.18 12.41 -15.10
C SER A 273 16.28 11.40 -15.41
N HIS A 274 15.92 10.20 -15.87
CA HIS A 274 16.87 9.13 -16.23
C HIS A 274 17.07 8.98 -17.75
N ARG A 275 16.65 9.96 -18.55
CA ARG A 275 16.63 9.85 -20.02
C ARG A 275 17.99 9.51 -20.65
N GLN A 276 19.09 9.97 -20.05
CA GLN A 276 20.46 9.73 -20.55
C GLN A 276 20.77 8.23 -20.57
N ILE A 277 20.51 7.56 -19.45
CA ILE A 277 20.76 6.12 -19.28
C ILE A 277 19.71 5.29 -20.01
N LEU A 278 18.44 5.69 -19.97
CA LEU A 278 17.35 4.91 -20.58
C LEU A 278 17.38 4.93 -22.11
N PHE A 279 17.70 6.07 -22.71
CA PHE A 279 17.59 6.26 -24.17
C PHE A 279 18.96 6.39 -24.87
N GLY A 280 20.06 6.33 -24.12
CA GLY A 280 21.41 6.34 -24.70
C GLY A 280 21.85 7.72 -25.21
N GLU A 281 21.28 8.81 -24.70
CA GLU A 281 21.85 10.14 -24.94
C GLU A 281 23.29 10.17 -24.36
N ASN A 282 24.25 10.76 -25.10
CA ASN A 282 25.67 10.90 -24.73
C ASN A 282 26.53 9.60 -24.65
N GLY A 283 26.25 8.58 -25.46
CA GLY A 283 27.21 7.49 -25.73
C GLY A 283 27.04 6.24 -24.87
N TYR A 284 25.96 6.14 -24.10
CA TYR A 284 25.55 4.89 -23.45
C TYR A 284 24.91 3.94 -24.46
N LYS A 285 25.17 2.62 -24.35
CA LYS A 285 24.54 1.61 -25.22
C LYS A 285 23.03 1.58 -24.96
N THR A 286 22.24 2.05 -25.93
CA THR A 286 20.77 1.91 -25.91
C THR A 286 20.40 0.43 -25.81
N CYS A 287 19.45 0.09 -24.93
CA CYS A 287 18.87 -1.25 -24.92
C CYS A 287 18.19 -1.48 -26.29
N SER A 288 18.45 -2.60 -26.94
CA SER A 288 17.81 -2.93 -28.22
C SER A 288 16.28 -2.93 -28.13
N SER A 289 15.71 -3.18 -26.95
CA SER A 289 14.26 -3.12 -26.72
C SER A 289 13.69 -1.69 -26.64
N LEU A 290 14.53 -0.67 -26.40
CA LEU A 290 14.13 0.74 -26.31
C LEU A 290 14.47 1.56 -27.57
N ALA A 291 15.10 0.94 -28.58
CA ALA A 291 15.46 1.59 -29.84
C ALA A 291 14.24 2.23 -30.54
N ASP A 292 13.05 1.65 -30.38
CA ASP A 292 11.79 2.14 -30.96
C ASP A 292 10.95 2.98 -29.98
N VAL A 293 11.53 3.57 -28.93
CA VAL A 293 10.77 4.46 -28.04
C VAL A 293 10.54 5.81 -28.69
N ASP A 294 9.27 6.18 -28.81
CA ASP A 294 8.87 7.51 -29.27
C ASP A 294 8.80 8.47 -28.07
N LEU A 295 9.81 9.34 -27.95
CA LEU A 295 9.84 10.37 -26.91
C LEU A 295 8.68 11.37 -27.03
N SER A 296 8.18 11.65 -28.24
CA SER A 296 7.01 12.51 -28.44
C SER A 296 5.78 11.92 -27.74
N ARG A 297 5.55 10.61 -27.91
CA ARG A 297 4.47 9.89 -27.21
C ARG A 297 4.64 9.90 -25.69
N LEU A 298 5.86 9.88 -25.18
CA LEU A 298 6.11 10.05 -23.74
C LEU A 298 5.72 11.46 -23.27
N TYR A 299 6.16 12.51 -23.97
CA TYR A 299 5.82 13.90 -23.61
C TYR A 299 4.31 14.14 -23.61
N THR A 300 3.57 13.58 -24.57
CA THR A 300 2.11 13.72 -24.66
C THR A 300 1.33 12.69 -23.85
N ALA A 301 1.98 11.80 -23.10
CA ALA A 301 1.27 10.77 -22.33
C ALA A 301 0.41 11.40 -21.22
N THR A 302 -0.85 10.99 -21.12
CA THR A 302 -1.84 11.48 -20.14
C THR A 302 -2.38 10.37 -19.24
N SER A 303 -1.85 9.15 -19.37
CA SER A 303 -2.28 7.97 -18.61
C SER A 303 -1.10 7.03 -18.40
N LEU A 304 -1.16 6.22 -17.33
CA LEU A 304 -0.16 5.17 -17.10
C LEU A 304 -0.14 4.17 -18.25
N MET A 305 -1.30 3.82 -18.83
CA MET A 305 -1.39 2.94 -20.00
C MET A 305 -0.58 3.44 -21.21
N HIS A 306 -0.54 4.75 -21.46
CA HIS A 306 0.28 5.30 -22.55
C HIS A 306 1.79 5.13 -22.26
N ILE A 307 2.20 5.32 -21.00
CA ILE A 307 3.59 5.14 -20.58
C ILE A 307 3.97 3.65 -20.60
N ASP A 308 3.09 2.79 -20.08
CA ASP A 308 3.30 1.35 -20.02
C ASP A 308 3.42 0.73 -21.41
N ASP A 309 2.58 1.13 -22.35
CA ASP A 309 2.64 0.64 -23.74
C ASP A 309 3.86 1.17 -24.50
N ASN A 310 4.24 2.43 -24.28
CA ASN A 310 5.35 3.03 -25.02
C ASN A 310 6.72 2.61 -24.46
N ILE A 311 6.83 2.41 -23.14
CA ILE A 311 8.10 2.27 -22.42
C ILE A 311 8.12 1.03 -21.52
N MET A 312 7.26 0.97 -20.49
CA MET A 312 7.48 -0.02 -19.41
C MET A 312 7.45 -1.46 -19.90
N ARG A 313 6.53 -1.79 -20.80
CA ARG A 313 6.44 -3.15 -21.36
C ARG A 313 7.69 -3.57 -22.12
N LYS A 314 8.44 -2.62 -22.68
CA LYS A 314 9.65 -2.88 -23.48
C LYS A 314 10.86 -3.23 -22.61
N PHE A 315 10.90 -2.81 -21.33
CA PHE A 315 12.00 -3.15 -20.42
C PHE A 315 12.18 -4.67 -20.25
N HIS A 316 11.11 -5.44 -20.28
CA HIS A 316 11.13 -6.91 -20.21
C HIS A 316 10.74 -7.59 -21.54
N GLY A 317 10.71 -6.84 -22.65
CA GLY A 317 10.47 -7.38 -23.98
C GLY A 317 9.05 -7.88 -24.26
N TYR A 318 8.03 -7.38 -23.55
CA TYR A 318 6.65 -7.78 -23.81
C TYR A 318 6.12 -7.16 -25.11
N SER A 319 5.46 -8.00 -25.92
CA SER A 319 5.02 -7.60 -27.27
C SER A 319 3.81 -6.67 -27.25
N THR A 320 2.94 -6.82 -26.25
CA THR A 320 1.70 -6.04 -26.12
C THR A 320 1.47 -5.56 -24.70
N LEU A 321 0.72 -4.46 -24.54
CA LEU A 321 0.31 -3.97 -23.22
C LEU A 321 -0.50 -5.01 -22.43
N LYS A 322 -1.36 -5.77 -23.14
CA LYS A 322 -2.14 -6.85 -22.53
C LYS A 322 -1.23 -7.92 -21.93
N GLU A 323 -0.24 -8.38 -22.69
CA GLU A 323 0.73 -9.37 -22.20
C GLU A 323 1.49 -8.86 -20.98
N TYR A 324 1.99 -7.62 -21.02
CA TYR A 324 2.65 -6.97 -19.88
C TYR A 324 1.76 -7.01 -18.63
N TYR A 325 0.53 -6.52 -18.72
CA TYR A 325 -0.37 -6.51 -17.57
C TYR A 325 -0.76 -7.90 -17.08
N GLU A 326 -0.91 -8.88 -17.96
CA GLU A 326 -1.20 -10.26 -17.57
C GLU A 326 -0.04 -10.90 -16.80
N ARG A 327 1.20 -10.63 -17.22
CA ARG A 327 2.42 -11.19 -16.63
C ARG A 327 2.81 -10.48 -15.33
N GLU A 328 2.62 -9.17 -15.27
CA GLU A 328 2.98 -8.34 -14.11
C GLU A 328 1.93 -8.38 -13.00
N SER A 329 0.70 -8.83 -13.26
CA SER A 329 -0.35 -8.93 -12.25
C SER A 329 -0.18 -10.13 -11.32
N CYS A 330 -0.28 -9.92 -10.02
CA CYS A 330 -0.18 -11.00 -9.03
C CYS A 330 -1.39 -11.94 -9.03
N MET A 331 -2.54 -11.54 -9.60
CA MET A 331 -3.80 -12.29 -9.56
C MET A 331 -3.65 -13.79 -9.88
N ARG A 332 -2.82 -14.13 -10.87
CA ARG A 332 -2.58 -15.52 -11.30
C ARG A 332 -1.71 -16.32 -10.33
N TYR A 333 -1.01 -15.67 -9.42
CA TYR A 333 -0.06 -16.27 -8.49
C TYR A 333 -0.61 -16.41 -7.06
N LEU A 334 -1.68 -15.67 -6.72
CA LEU A 334 -2.25 -15.62 -5.37
C LEU A 334 -2.62 -16.98 -4.79
N HIS A 335 -3.10 -17.92 -5.62
CA HIS A 335 -3.50 -19.25 -5.17
C HIS A 335 -2.32 -20.08 -4.63
N ASN A 336 -1.09 -19.77 -5.04
CA ASN A 336 0.15 -20.44 -4.62
C ASN A 336 0.74 -19.89 -3.32
N ILE A 337 0.10 -18.89 -2.68
CA ILE A 337 0.53 -18.37 -1.39
C ILE A 337 -0.08 -19.25 -0.28
N HIS A 338 0.79 -19.84 0.54
CA HIS A 338 0.44 -20.79 1.61
C HIS A 338 0.66 -20.22 3.01
N VAL A 339 1.50 -19.20 3.14
CA VAL A 339 1.66 -18.46 4.40
C VAL A 339 0.40 -17.63 4.69
N PRO A 340 0.10 -17.31 5.96
CA PRO A 340 -0.98 -16.39 6.31
C PRO A 340 -0.90 -15.08 5.51
N LEU A 341 -1.98 -14.72 4.82
CA LEU A 341 -2.05 -13.57 3.93
C LEU A 341 -3.19 -12.65 4.36
N LEU A 342 -2.85 -11.43 4.77
CA LEU A 342 -3.79 -10.36 5.07
C LEU A 342 -3.88 -9.40 3.88
N LEU A 343 -5.08 -9.21 3.35
CA LEU A 343 -5.38 -8.31 2.25
C LEU A 343 -6.28 -7.19 2.77
N VAL A 344 -5.84 -5.93 2.66
CA VAL A 344 -6.55 -4.79 3.24
C VAL A 344 -6.88 -3.76 2.15
N ASN A 345 -8.15 -3.38 2.04
CA ASN A 345 -8.60 -2.29 1.16
C ASN A 345 -9.61 -1.37 1.88
N ALA A 346 -9.88 -0.23 1.26
CA ALA A 346 -10.96 0.67 1.65
C ALA A 346 -12.02 0.72 0.53
N MET A 347 -13.29 0.78 0.91
CA MET A 347 -14.41 0.86 -0.03
C MET A 347 -14.43 2.21 -0.77
N ASP A 348 -13.97 3.27 -0.12
CA ASP A 348 -13.88 4.62 -0.68
C ASP A 348 -12.52 4.93 -1.36
N ASP A 349 -11.71 3.89 -1.66
CA ASP A 349 -10.44 4.05 -2.36
C ASP A 349 -10.68 4.58 -3.80
N PRO A 350 -10.20 5.79 -4.14
CA PRO A 350 -10.46 6.36 -5.45
C PRO A 350 -9.62 5.74 -6.57
N LEU A 351 -8.65 4.88 -6.28
CA LEU A 351 -7.83 4.20 -7.29
C LEU A 351 -8.25 2.75 -7.49
N VAL A 352 -8.70 2.07 -6.43
CA VAL A 352 -9.09 0.66 -6.49
C VAL A 352 -10.60 0.53 -6.69
N HIS A 353 -11.01 0.27 -7.92
CA HIS A 353 -12.42 0.05 -8.26
C HIS A 353 -13.00 -1.19 -7.57
N GLU A 354 -14.28 -1.14 -7.16
CA GLU A 354 -14.98 -2.22 -6.46
C GLU A 354 -14.90 -3.58 -7.19
N SER A 355 -14.95 -3.57 -8.53
CA SER A 355 -14.80 -4.79 -9.33
C SER A 355 -13.50 -5.54 -9.05
N LEU A 356 -12.41 -4.85 -8.65
CA LEU A 356 -11.13 -5.47 -8.29
C LEU A 356 -11.19 -6.15 -6.92
N LEU A 357 -12.06 -5.68 -6.01
CA LEU A 357 -12.24 -6.23 -4.65
C LEU A 357 -12.90 -7.61 -4.65
N THR A 358 -13.50 -8.02 -5.78
CA THR A 358 -13.99 -9.39 -5.98
C THR A 358 -12.84 -10.41 -5.91
N ILE A 359 -11.63 -10.04 -6.33
CA ILE A 359 -10.45 -10.92 -6.35
C ILE A 359 -10.04 -11.35 -4.94
N PRO A 360 -9.70 -10.45 -4.00
CA PRO A 360 -9.33 -10.84 -2.65
C PRO A 360 -10.48 -11.49 -1.88
N ARG A 361 -11.74 -11.04 -2.09
CA ARG A 361 -12.92 -11.63 -1.45
C ARG A 361 -13.09 -13.09 -1.82
N SER A 362 -13.14 -13.40 -3.12
CA SER A 362 -13.27 -14.79 -3.59
C SER A 362 -12.07 -15.67 -3.26
N LEU A 363 -10.88 -15.10 -3.10
CA LEU A 363 -9.71 -15.83 -2.63
C LEU A 363 -9.86 -16.22 -1.14
N ALA A 364 -10.27 -15.27 -0.30
CA ALA A 364 -10.43 -15.47 1.14
C ALA A 364 -11.60 -16.41 1.50
N GLU A 365 -12.65 -16.44 0.68
CA GLU A 365 -13.72 -17.44 0.79
C GLU A 365 -13.22 -18.88 0.52
N LYS A 366 -12.18 -19.03 -0.29
CA LYS A 366 -11.69 -20.34 -0.77
C LYS A 366 -10.44 -20.86 -0.06
N LYS A 367 -9.67 -20.00 0.61
CA LYS A 367 -8.39 -20.37 1.23
C LYS A 367 -8.40 -20.12 2.74
N GLU A 368 -8.02 -21.14 3.49
CA GLU A 368 -7.91 -21.12 4.96
C GLU A 368 -6.87 -20.14 5.50
N ASN A 369 -5.83 -19.84 4.73
CA ASN A 369 -4.72 -18.97 5.12
C ASN A 369 -4.89 -17.51 4.68
N VAL A 370 -6.06 -17.11 4.15
CA VAL A 370 -6.27 -15.76 3.61
C VAL A 370 -7.37 -15.05 4.38
N MET A 371 -7.10 -13.82 4.80
CA MET A 371 -8.08 -12.92 5.40
C MET A 371 -8.15 -11.62 4.58
N PHE A 372 -9.34 -11.28 4.13
CA PHE A 372 -9.61 -10.02 3.46
C PHE A 372 -10.34 -9.05 4.41
N VAL A 373 -9.81 -7.83 4.52
CA VAL A 373 -10.29 -6.76 5.38
C VAL A 373 -10.68 -5.59 4.51
N LEU A 374 -11.95 -5.19 4.59
CA LEU A 374 -12.50 -4.07 3.84
C LEU A 374 -13.06 -3.03 4.81
N THR A 375 -12.38 -1.90 4.89
CA THR A 375 -12.87 -0.74 5.66
C THR A 375 -13.86 0.07 4.83
N LEU A 376 -14.79 0.75 5.50
CA LEU A 376 -15.72 1.65 4.81
C LEU A 376 -15.02 2.91 4.30
N HIS A 377 -14.06 3.41 5.07
CA HIS A 377 -13.29 4.62 4.80
C HIS A 377 -11.80 4.34 4.91
N GLY A 378 -10.99 5.08 4.17
CA GLY A 378 -9.53 4.96 4.22
C GLY A 378 -8.84 5.65 3.05
N GLY A 379 -9.55 5.84 1.93
CA GLY A 379 -8.96 6.27 0.68
C GLY A 379 -7.82 5.34 0.23
N HIS A 380 -6.96 5.82 -0.66
CA HIS A 380 -5.75 5.10 -1.06
C HIS A 380 -4.60 5.41 -0.10
N LEU A 381 -4.27 4.45 0.78
CA LEU A 381 -3.19 4.53 1.79
C LEU A 381 -3.36 5.63 2.86
N GLY A 382 -4.54 6.24 2.97
CA GLY A 382 -4.83 7.30 3.94
C GLY A 382 -5.01 6.76 5.36
N PHE A 383 -6.08 6.01 5.60
CA PHE A 383 -6.43 5.38 6.89
C PHE A 383 -6.22 6.27 8.14
N PHE A 384 -6.41 7.58 8.02
CA PHE A 384 -6.16 8.52 9.11
C PHE A 384 -7.10 8.31 10.28
N GLU A 385 -6.56 8.33 11.51
CA GLU A 385 -7.35 8.36 12.74
C GLU A 385 -7.26 9.74 13.39
N GLY A 386 -8.26 10.13 14.17
CA GLY A 386 -8.23 11.37 14.94
C GLY A 386 -9.60 11.87 15.34
N ALA A 387 -9.66 12.72 16.38
CA ALA A 387 -10.92 13.08 17.01
C ALA A 387 -11.83 13.96 16.12
N VAL A 388 -11.32 15.06 15.56
CA VAL A 388 -12.17 16.04 14.84
C VAL A 388 -11.53 16.57 13.56
N LEU A 389 -10.41 17.29 13.70
CA LEU A 389 -9.75 17.97 12.58
C LEU A 389 -8.33 17.47 12.34
N PHE A 390 -7.57 17.25 13.40
CA PHE A 390 -6.16 16.86 13.30
C PHE A 390 -6.02 15.34 13.36
N PRO A 391 -5.31 14.73 12.39
CA PRO A 391 -5.06 13.31 12.42
C PRO A 391 -3.94 12.98 13.41
N GLU A 392 -3.97 11.76 13.95
CA GLU A 392 -2.84 11.20 14.67
C GLU A 392 -1.65 10.93 13.70
N PRO A 393 -0.40 10.96 14.19
CA PRO A 393 0.76 10.63 13.37
C PRO A 393 0.72 9.21 12.79
N LEU A 394 0.29 8.24 13.61
CA LEU A 394 0.08 6.86 13.21
C LEU A 394 -1.35 6.66 12.71
N THR A 395 -1.48 6.03 11.55
CA THR A 395 -2.78 5.68 10.98
C THR A 395 -3.28 4.35 11.51
N TRP A 396 -4.57 4.10 11.30
CA TRP A 396 -5.16 2.80 11.57
C TRP A 396 -4.44 1.67 10.82
N MET A 397 -4.05 1.91 9.57
CA MET A 397 -3.31 0.94 8.74
C MET A 397 -1.97 0.55 9.38
N ASP A 398 -1.16 1.51 9.84
CA ASP A 398 0.14 1.19 10.43
C ASP A 398 -0.03 0.35 11.69
N LYS A 399 -0.97 0.75 12.56
CA LYS A 399 -1.30 0.04 13.81
C LYS A 399 -1.80 -1.37 13.51
N LEU A 400 -2.69 -1.52 12.53
CA LEU A 400 -3.22 -2.83 12.10
C LEU A 400 -2.10 -3.76 11.67
N ILE A 401 -1.21 -3.31 10.77
CA ILE A 401 -0.15 -4.16 10.24
C ILE A 401 0.71 -4.69 11.41
N VAL A 402 1.14 -3.81 12.31
CA VAL A 402 2.00 -4.16 13.44
C VAL A 402 1.28 -5.04 14.46
N GLU A 403 0.02 -4.76 14.80
CA GLU A 403 -0.76 -5.59 15.73
C GLU A 403 -1.04 -6.97 15.15
N TYR A 404 -1.41 -7.05 13.87
CA TYR A 404 -1.63 -8.31 13.17
C TYR A 404 -0.34 -9.15 13.12
N THR A 405 0.80 -8.56 12.79
CA THR A 405 2.05 -9.29 12.69
C THR A 405 2.54 -9.76 14.06
N ASN A 406 2.35 -8.94 15.11
CA ASN A 406 2.62 -9.37 16.49
C ASN A 406 1.78 -10.59 16.86
N ALA A 407 0.48 -10.59 16.53
CA ALA A 407 -0.41 -11.72 16.76
C ALA A 407 0.06 -12.97 16.01
N VAL A 408 0.47 -12.84 14.73
CA VAL A 408 1.04 -13.97 13.97
C VAL A 408 2.31 -14.52 14.63
N CYS A 409 3.24 -13.65 15.04
CA CYS A 409 4.47 -14.08 15.71
C CYS A 409 4.17 -14.82 17.03
N GLN A 410 3.23 -14.34 17.82
CA GLN A 410 2.79 -15.00 19.05
C GLN A 410 2.14 -16.37 18.77
N TRP A 411 1.30 -16.47 17.73
CA TRP A 411 0.71 -17.73 17.31
C TRP A 411 1.77 -18.77 16.96
N GLN A 412 2.80 -18.38 16.18
CA GLN A 412 3.89 -19.28 15.81
C GLN A 412 4.70 -19.73 17.03
N LYS A 413 5.04 -18.80 17.94
CA LYS A 413 5.72 -19.12 19.19
C LYS A 413 4.92 -20.12 20.04
N ASN A 414 3.61 -19.93 20.16
CA ASN A 414 2.74 -20.85 20.90
C ASN A 414 2.69 -22.24 20.27
N LYS A 415 2.63 -22.32 18.92
CA LYS A 415 2.64 -23.58 18.20
C LYS A 415 3.94 -24.36 18.42
N SER A 416 5.10 -23.69 18.39
CA SER A 416 6.40 -24.29 18.64
C SER A 416 6.51 -24.85 20.07
N HIS A 417 6.02 -24.12 21.09
CA HIS A 417 6.01 -24.62 22.46
C HIS A 417 5.11 -25.85 22.64
N CYS A 418 3.91 -25.85 22.05
CA CYS A 418 3.02 -27.00 22.12
C CYS A 418 3.62 -28.24 21.45
N ALA A 419 4.31 -28.08 20.31
CA ALA A 419 5.00 -29.18 19.64
C ALA A 419 6.13 -29.74 20.50
N ALA A 420 6.98 -28.87 21.07
CA ALA A 420 8.08 -29.29 21.95
C ALA A 420 7.58 -30.01 23.22
N ALA A 421 6.49 -29.54 23.82
CA ALA A 421 5.86 -30.18 24.97
C ALA A 421 5.27 -31.56 24.63
N ALA A 422 4.67 -31.72 23.44
CA ALA A 422 4.15 -33.00 22.97
C ALA A 422 5.27 -34.02 22.71
N GLU A 423 6.39 -33.59 22.11
CA GLU A 423 7.57 -34.45 21.91
C GLU A 423 8.20 -34.91 23.23
N GLN A 424 8.30 -34.02 24.23
CA GLN A 424 8.75 -34.38 25.59
C GLN A 424 7.80 -35.35 26.28
N SER A 425 6.48 -35.20 26.10
CA SER A 425 5.49 -36.13 26.63
C SER A 425 5.61 -37.52 25.98
N LEU A 426 5.88 -37.60 24.67
CA LEU A 426 6.08 -38.87 23.96
C LEU A 426 7.36 -39.58 24.44
N MET A 427 8.48 -38.88 24.58
CA MET A 427 9.74 -39.46 25.10
C MET A 427 9.64 -39.95 26.55
N THR A 428 8.91 -39.22 27.41
CA THR A 428 8.68 -39.65 28.81
C THR A 428 7.76 -40.88 28.90
N THR A 429 6.83 -41.04 27.95
CA THR A 429 5.95 -42.22 27.89
C THR A 429 6.69 -43.46 27.36
N GLU A 430 7.55 -43.33 26.36
CA GLU A 430 8.38 -44.44 25.84
C GLU A 430 9.43 -44.92 26.85
N THR A 431 10.05 -44.01 27.60
CA THR A 431 11.01 -44.39 28.67
C THR A 431 10.34 -45.04 29.89
N GLY A 432 9.03 -44.84 30.09
CA GLY A 432 8.23 -45.51 31.12
C GLY A 432 7.84 -46.96 30.76
N LEU A 433 7.73 -47.28 29.47
CA LEU A 433 7.36 -48.62 28.98
C LEU A 433 8.52 -49.63 28.99
N TYR A 434 9.78 -49.17 29.09
CA TYR A 434 10.97 -50.03 29.22
C TYR A 434 11.43 -50.26 30.67
N ARG A 435 10.65 -49.81 31.67
CA ARG A 435 10.92 -50.01 33.11
C ARG A 435 9.83 -50.81 33.85
N GLY A 436 8.93 -51.47 33.12
CA GLY A 436 7.87 -52.33 33.67
C GLY A 436 8.25 -53.80 33.69
#